data_AF-A0A7C5HEY9-F1
#
_entry.id   AF-A0A7C5HEY9-F1
#
_cell.length_a   1.000
_cell.length_b   1.000
_cell.length_c   1.000
_cell.angle_alpha   90.00
_cell.angle_beta   90.00
_cell.angle_gamma   90.00
#
_symmetry.space_group_name_H-M   'P 1'
#
loop_
_entity.id
_entity.type
_entity.pdbx_description
1 polymer ?
#
loop_
_entity_poly.entity_id
_entity_poly.type
_entity_poly.pdbx_seq_one_letter_code
_entity_poly.pdbx_strand_id
1 'polypeptide(L)'
;EKLSPFYELDQEYTIKAINEFSTYLDEYPVDDAAQAQSDAELYRELMKVNPSNASYKAKYEAAKAMLSNDAPVSYSKAAILRLRDKLAHNRYSIAEQYVKLKKYRAADIYFNVVIDQYPDTKWVKPAWLGKIHTSILRDKWFEARQMIERFQLLYPEKNKAIELDYKKVMEHFSEARNPESR
;
A
#
# COMPACT_ATOMS: atom_id res chain seq x y z
N GLU A 1 -0.50 28.23 -8.67
CA GLU A 1 -1.84 27.73 -8.30
C GLU A 1 -1.77 27.22 -6.86
N LYS A 2 -2.65 27.67 -5.96
CA LYS A 2 -2.63 27.23 -4.55
C LYS A 2 -3.32 25.87 -4.49
N LEU A 3 -2.60 24.85 -4.01
CA LEU A 3 -3.19 23.52 -3.79
C LEU A 3 -4.31 23.64 -2.77
N SER A 4 -5.33 22.80 -2.92
CA SER A 4 -6.34 22.63 -1.88
C SER A 4 -5.61 22.21 -0.63
N PRO A 5 -5.91 22.84 0.51
CA PRO A 5 -5.25 22.48 1.75
C PRO A 5 -5.42 20.98 1.98
N PHE A 6 -4.36 20.33 2.42
CA PHE A 6 -4.52 19.01 3.02
C PHE A 6 -5.52 19.21 4.16
N TYR A 7 -6.63 18.47 4.15
CA TYR A 7 -7.54 18.48 5.30
C TYR A 7 -6.81 17.79 6.45
N GLU A 8 -6.00 18.56 7.18
CA GLU A 8 -4.99 18.10 8.14
C GLU A 8 -5.65 17.47 9.39
N LEU A 9 -6.79 18.01 9.83
CA LEU A 9 -7.44 17.63 11.09
C LEU A 9 -7.88 16.16 11.17
N ASP A 10 -8.39 15.55 10.09
CA ASP A 10 -8.90 14.16 10.11
C ASP A 10 -7.80 13.11 9.87
N GLN A 11 -6.64 13.53 9.36
CA GLN A 11 -5.56 12.61 8.98
C GLN A 11 -4.38 12.64 9.93
N GLU A 12 -4.20 13.71 10.69
CA GLU A 12 -3.17 13.80 11.72
C GLU A 12 -3.28 12.65 12.73
N TYR A 13 -4.50 12.36 13.22
CA TYR A 13 -4.73 11.22 14.11
C TYR A 13 -4.50 9.87 13.45
N THR A 14 -4.79 9.75 12.14
CA THR A 14 -4.53 8.51 11.39
C THR A 14 -3.02 8.26 11.26
N ILE A 15 -2.25 9.31 10.97
CA ILE A 15 -0.78 9.23 10.89
C ILE A 15 -0.18 8.97 12.27
N LYS A 16 -0.66 9.67 13.31
CA LYS A 16 -0.25 9.42 14.70
C LYS A 16 -0.53 7.97 15.10
N ALA A 17 -1.71 7.44 14.83
CA ALA A 17 -2.03 6.06 15.13
C ALA A 17 -1.11 5.07 14.40
N ILE A 18 -0.80 5.31 13.12
CA ILE A 18 0.20 4.49 12.40
C ILE A 18 1.56 4.55 13.11
N ASN A 19 2.02 5.74 13.50
CA ASN A 19 3.30 5.91 14.17
C ASN A 19 3.32 5.20 15.53
N GLU A 20 2.28 5.34 16.35
CA GLU A 20 2.17 4.65 17.64
C GLU A 20 2.17 3.12 17.46
N PHE A 21 1.43 2.60 16.48
CA PHE A 21 1.47 1.16 16.18
C PHE A 21 2.83 0.70 15.68
N SER A 22 3.54 1.51 14.87
CA SER A 22 4.90 1.19 14.42
C SER A 22 5.89 1.21 15.59
N THR A 23 5.84 2.23 16.45
CA THR A 23 6.64 2.30 17.69
C THR A 23 6.39 1.07 18.56
N TYR A 24 5.12 0.68 18.72
CA TYR A 24 4.78 -0.54 19.44
C TYR A 24 5.41 -1.79 18.80
N LEU A 25 5.38 -1.92 17.48
CA LEU A 25 6.02 -3.04 16.79
C LEU A 25 7.56 -3.02 16.90
N ASP A 26 8.17 -1.84 16.98
CA ASP A 26 9.62 -1.68 17.13
C ASP A 26 10.09 -1.98 18.57
N GLU A 27 9.31 -1.55 19.57
CA GLU A 27 9.57 -1.80 21.00
C GLU A 27 9.29 -3.25 21.41
N TYR A 28 8.31 -3.88 20.76
CA TYR A 28 7.90 -5.26 20.99
C TYR A 28 8.07 -6.09 19.70
N PRO A 29 9.33 -6.27 19.20
CA PRO A 29 9.62 -6.89 17.91
C PRO A 29 9.51 -8.41 17.94
N VAL A 30 9.43 -9.00 19.13
CA VAL A 30 9.29 -10.43 19.30
C VAL A 30 7.94 -10.80 18.72
N ASP A 31 7.96 -11.69 17.73
CA ASP A 31 6.78 -12.43 17.32
C ASP A 31 6.44 -13.37 18.48
N ASP A 32 5.96 -12.82 19.60
CA ASP A 32 5.55 -13.55 20.80
C ASP A 32 4.55 -14.63 20.43
N ALA A 33 3.85 -14.48 19.31
CA ALA A 33 3.06 -15.51 18.69
C ALA A 33 3.89 -16.71 18.19
N ALA A 34 4.99 -16.52 17.45
CA ALA A 34 5.83 -17.61 16.98
C ALA A 34 6.58 -18.32 18.12
N GLN A 35 7.05 -17.55 19.11
CA GLN A 35 7.65 -18.11 20.32
C GLN A 35 6.60 -18.83 21.18
N ALA A 36 5.43 -18.22 21.42
CA ALA A 36 4.33 -18.85 22.15
C ALA A 36 3.75 -20.06 21.40
N GLN A 37 3.77 -20.06 20.07
CA GLN A 37 3.39 -21.19 19.24
C GLN A 37 4.38 -22.36 19.44
N SER A 38 5.68 -22.06 19.36
CA SER A 38 6.74 -23.05 19.60
C SER A 38 6.68 -23.61 21.03
N ASP A 39 6.44 -22.74 22.02
CA ASP A 39 6.28 -23.11 23.42
C ASP A 39 5.00 -23.93 23.65
N ALA A 40 3.88 -23.55 23.03
CA ALA A 40 2.63 -24.31 23.11
C ALA A 40 2.78 -25.72 22.51
N GLU A 41 3.48 -25.86 21.39
CA GLU A 41 3.80 -27.15 20.78
C GLU A 41 4.73 -28.00 21.68
N LEU A 42 5.80 -27.39 22.20
CA LEU A 42 6.72 -28.04 23.13
C LEU A 42 6.01 -28.57 24.38
N TYR A 43 5.24 -27.73 25.07
CA TYR A 43 4.56 -28.15 26.30
C TYR A 43 3.43 -29.15 26.03
N ARG A 44 2.78 -29.09 24.86
CA ARG A 44 1.82 -30.11 24.44
C ARG A 44 2.46 -31.49 24.32
N GLU A 45 3.66 -31.58 23.73
CA GLU A 45 4.39 -32.85 23.65
C GLU A 45 4.86 -33.34 25.03
N LEU A 46 5.39 -32.43 25.87
CA LEU A 46 5.81 -32.78 27.23
C LEU A 46 4.65 -33.27 28.12
N MET A 47 3.44 -32.74 27.94
CA MET A 47 2.24 -33.21 28.65
C MET A 47 1.79 -34.61 28.23
N LYS A 48 2.11 -35.08 27.02
CA LYS A 48 1.86 -36.49 26.63
C LYS A 48 2.78 -37.44 27.38
N VAL A 49 4.03 -37.01 27.62
CA VAL A 49 5.05 -37.81 28.32
C VAL A 49 4.84 -37.80 29.84
N ASN A 50 4.41 -36.67 30.41
CA ASN A 50 4.11 -36.54 31.83
C ASN A 50 2.82 -35.73 32.08
N PRO A 51 1.64 -36.37 32.00
CA PRO A 51 0.35 -35.69 32.09
C PRO A 51 0.04 -35.11 33.47
N SER A 52 0.63 -35.64 34.54
CA SER A 52 0.40 -35.20 35.91
C SER A 52 1.25 -33.99 36.32
N ASN A 53 2.17 -33.53 35.45
CA ASN A 53 2.99 -32.36 35.73
C ASN A 53 2.19 -31.05 35.59
N ALA A 54 1.80 -30.48 36.73
CA ALA A 54 1.06 -29.22 36.80
C ALA A 54 1.82 -28.03 36.20
N SER A 55 3.16 -28.06 36.19
CA SER A 55 3.99 -26.98 35.61
C SER A 55 3.87 -26.94 34.09
N TYR A 56 3.88 -28.09 33.41
CA TYR A 56 3.73 -28.13 31.94
C TYR A 56 2.36 -27.64 31.50
N LYS A 57 1.31 -28.05 32.23
CA LYS A 57 -0.05 -27.55 31.99
C LYS A 57 -0.14 -26.04 32.16
N ALA A 58 0.45 -25.48 33.23
CA ALA A 58 0.43 -24.03 33.46
C ALA A 58 1.16 -23.25 32.35
N LYS A 59 2.32 -23.74 31.91
CA LYS A 59 3.09 -23.10 30.83
C LYS A 59 2.41 -23.21 29.46
N TYR A 60 1.75 -24.33 29.18
CA TYR A 60 0.91 -24.50 27.98
C TYR A 60 -0.26 -23.53 27.95
N GLU A 61 -0.99 -23.37 29.07
CA GLU A 61 -2.10 -22.41 29.16
C GLU A 61 -1.62 -20.95 29.07
N ALA A 62 -0.45 -20.62 29.62
CA ALA A 62 0.15 -19.29 29.48
C ALA A 62 0.52 -18.96 28.02
N ALA A 63 1.17 -19.89 27.31
CA ALA A 63 1.48 -19.75 25.89
C ALA A 63 0.19 -19.62 25.04
N LYS A 64 -0.83 -20.43 25.34
CA LYS A 64 -2.13 -20.34 24.68
C LYS A 64 -2.87 -19.03 24.97
N ALA A 65 -2.75 -18.46 26.17
CA ALA A 65 -3.32 -17.17 26.52
C ALA A 65 -2.62 -16.02 25.77
N MET A 66 -1.29 -16.11 25.59
CA MET A 66 -0.54 -15.19 24.73
C MET A 66 -0.96 -15.26 23.26
N LEU A 67 -1.40 -16.42 22.78
CA LEU A 67 -1.98 -16.61 21.44
C LEU A 67 -3.46 -16.18 21.32
N SER A 68 -4.22 -16.22 22.43
CA SER A 68 -5.66 -15.95 22.47
C SER A 68 -6.01 -14.48 22.67
N ASN A 69 -5.12 -13.69 23.28
CA ASN A 69 -5.21 -12.24 23.23
C ASN A 69 -4.74 -11.86 21.84
N ASP A 70 -5.65 -11.44 20.95
CA ASP A 70 -5.39 -11.02 19.57
C ASP A 70 -4.05 -10.27 19.51
N ALA A 71 -2.97 -10.98 19.15
CA ALA A 71 -1.63 -10.58 19.60
C ALA A 71 -1.43 -9.11 19.24
N PRO A 72 -1.11 -8.21 20.19
CA PRO A 72 -1.19 -6.78 19.90
C PRO A 72 -0.28 -6.38 18.72
N VAL A 73 0.75 -7.19 18.45
CA VAL A 73 1.59 -7.16 17.24
C VAL A 73 0.79 -7.45 15.96
N SER A 74 0.03 -8.54 15.89
CA SER A 74 -0.82 -8.89 14.75
C SER A 74 -1.90 -7.83 14.50
N TYR A 75 -2.56 -7.40 15.58
CA TYR A 75 -3.54 -6.32 15.52
C TYR A 75 -2.91 -5.03 14.99
N SER A 76 -1.75 -4.62 15.53
CA SER A 76 -1.04 -3.41 15.12
C SER A 76 -0.62 -3.46 13.65
N LYS A 77 -0.07 -4.60 13.19
CA LYS A 77 0.25 -4.83 11.77
C LYS A 77 -1.00 -4.66 10.89
N ALA A 78 -2.11 -5.29 11.25
CA ALA A 78 -3.37 -5.18 10.49
C ALA A 78 -3.96 -3.75 10.54
N ALA A 79 -3.85 -3.07 11.68
CA ALA A 79 -4.31 -1.69 11.86
C ALA A 79 -3.51 -0.73 10.96
N ILE A 80 -2.18 -0.84 10.93
CA ILE A 80 -1.31 -0.06 10.04
C ILE A 80 -1.75 -0.21 8.59
N LEU A 81 -1.95 -1.44 8.10
CA LEU A 81 -2.38 -1.67 6.72
C LEU A 81 -3.74 -1.02 6.41
N ARG A 82 -4.71 -1.13 7.32
CA ARG A 82 -6.04 -0.51 7.16
C ARG A 82 -5.96 1.02 7.13
N LEU A 83 -5.19 1.61 8.03
CA LEU A 83 -5.02 3.06 8.11
C LEU A 83 -4.28 3.61 6.88
N ARG A 84 -3.26 2.89 6.40
CA ARG A 84 -2.54 3.21 5.16
C ARG A 84 -3.46 3.13 3.94
N ASP A 85 -4.32 2.11 3.85
CA ASP A 85 -5.33 2.01 2.77
C ASP A 85 -6.30 3.20 2.78
N LYS A 86 -6.74 3.65 3.97
CA LYS A 86 -7.60 4.84 4.13
C LYS A 86 -6.90 6.13 3.67
N LEU A 87 -5.63 6.32 4.04
CA LEU A 87 -4.84 7.48 3.61
C LEU A 87 -4.61 7.47 2.10
N ALA A 88 -4.20 6.33 1.55
CA ALA A 88 -3.99 6.16 0.12
C ALA A 88 -5.28 6.42 -0.69
N HIS A 89 -6.42 5.89 -0.24
CA HIS A 89 -7.72 6.15 -0.85
C HIS A 89 -8.03 7.65 -0.88
N ASN A 90 -7.86 8.34 0.26
CA ASN A 90 -8.13 9.77 0.32
C ASN A 90 -7.24 10.56 -0.65
N ARG A 91 -5.93 10.28 -0.68
CA ARG A 91 -4.98 10.94 -1.59
C ARG A 91 -5.33 10.68 -3.05
N TYR A 92 -5.68 9.45 -3.39
CA TYR A 92 -6.16 9.08 -4.72
C TYR A 92 -7.45 9.84 -5.09
N SER A 93 -8.42 9.91 -4.18
CA SER A 93 -9.68 10.64 -4.42
C SER A 93 -9.45 12.13 -4.70
N ILE A 94 -8.51 12.77 -3.98
CA ILE A 94 -8.12 14.16 -4.25
C ILE A 94 -7.48 14.28 -5.65
N ALA A 95 -6.62 13.35 -6.03
CA ALA A 95 -6.04 13.33 -7.37
C ALA A 95 -7.14 13.26 -8.45
N GLU A 96 -8.12 12.37 -8.30
CA GLU A 96 -9.25 12.26 -9.22
C GLU A 96 -10.08 13.54 -9.31
N GLN A 97 -10.31 14.23 -8.18
CA GLN A 97 -10.99 15.53 -8.19
C GLN A 97 -10.21 16.55 -9.02
N TYR A 98 -8.88 16.60 -8.88
CA TYR A 98 -8.06 17.47 -9.71
C TYR A 98 -8.08 17.11 -11.18
N VAL A 99 -8.13 15.82 -11.53
CA VAL A 99 -8.31 15.38 -12.92
C VAL A 99 -9.63 15.91 -13.48
N LYS A 100 -10.74 15.78 -12.75
CA LYS A 100 -12.06 16.32 -13.15
C LYS A 100 -12.03 17.84 -13.37
N LEU A 101 -11.27 18.55 -12.55
CA LEU A 101 -11.06 20.00 -12.68
C LEU A 101 -10.02 20.38 -13.76
N LYS A 102 -9.47 19.40 -14.49
CA LYS A 102 -8.40 19.57 -15.49
C LYS A 102 -7.11 20.17 -14.92
N LYS A 103 -6.92 20.11 -13.61
CA LYS A 103 -5.73 20.59 -12.89
C LYS A 103 -4.70 19.48 -12.80
N TYR A 104 -4.18 19.05 -13.95
CA TYR A 104 -3.35 17.85 -14.06
C TYR A 104 -2.03 17.93 -13.28
N ARG A 105 -1.43 19.11 -13.14
CA ARG A 105 -0.23 19.31 -12.31
C ARG A 105 -0.49 19.00 -10.83
N ALA A 106 -1.64 19.43 -10.31
CA ALA A 106 -2.03 19.13 -8.95
C ALA A 106 -2.34 17.64 -8.78
N ALA A 107 -3.08 17.04 -9.72
CA ALA A 107 -3.39 15.61 -9.70
C ALA A 107 -2.12 14.74 -9.63
N ASP A 108 -1.10 15.05 -10.45
CA ASP A 108 0.19 14.36 -10.49
C ASP A 108 0.88 14.33 -9.12
N ILE A 109 0.86 15.44 -8.36
CA ILE A 109 1.40 15.49 -7.00
C ILE A 109 0.73 14.45 -6.10
N TYR A 110 -0.60 14.36 -6.12
CA TYR A 110 -1.33 13.41 -5.28
C TYR A 110 -1.18 11.96 -5.75
N PHE A 111 -1.11 11.71 -7.06
CA PHE A 111 -0.78 10.37 -7.56
C PHE A 111 0.62 9.93 -7.13
N ASN A 112 1.62 10.83 -7.16
CA ASN A 112 2.96 10.53 -6.66
C ASN A 112 2.94 10.20 -5.16
N VAL A 113 2.19 10.95 -4.36
CA VAL A 113 2.03 10.64 -2.92
C VAL A 113 1.50 9.22 -2.72
N VAL A 114 0.51 8.77 -3.50
CA VAL A 114 0.00 7.39 -3.40
C VAL A 114 1.07 6.36 -3.78
N ILE A 115 1.77 6.60 -4.90
CA ILE A 115 2.78 5.67 -5.44
C ILE A 115 3.99 5.54 -4.50
N ASP A 116 4.48 6.66 -3.98
CA ASP A 116 5.73 6.73 -3.23
C ASP A 116 5.54 6.38 -1.75
N GLN A 117 4.45 6.86 -1.12
CA GLN A 117 4.24 6.71 0.32
C GLN A 117 3.39 5.48 0.69
N TYR A 118 2.58 4.96 -0.24
CA TYR A 118 1.64 3.86 0.02
C TYR A 118 1.76 2.67 -0.96
N PRO A 119 2.98 2.19 -1.29
CA PRO A 119 3.23 1.18 -2.33
C PRO A 119 2.57 -0.19 -2.06
N ASP A 120 2.21 -0.45 -0.82
CA ASP A 120 1.54 -1.65 -0.29
C ASP A 120 0.02 -1.65 -0.51
N THR A 121 -0.56 -0.51 -0.88
CA THR A 121 -2.02 -0.36 -0.96
C THR A 121 -2.58 -0.70 -2.34
N LYS A 122 -3.87 -1.08 -2.39
CA LYS A 122 -4.56 -1.37 -3.66
C LYS A 122 -4.69 -0.14 -4.58
N TRP A 123 -4.46 1.06 -4.05
CA TRP A 123 -4.61 2.34 -4.75
C TRP A 123 -3.41 2.71 -5.63
N VAL A 124 -2.28 2.04 -5.47
CA VAL A 124 -1.04 2.31 -6.21
C VAL A 124 -1.22 2.09 -7.70
N LYS A 125 -1.84 0.97 -8.10
CA LYS A 125 -2.07 0.67 -9.52
C LYS A 125 -2.99 1.71 -10.18
N PRO A 126 -4.17 2.05 -9.60
CA PRO A 126 -4.97 3.18 -10.08
C PRO A 126 -4.21 4.50 -10.15
N ALA A 127 -3.37 4.81 -9.14
CA ALA A 127 -2.60 6.04 -9.12
C ALA A 127 -1.58 6.11 -10.27
N TRP A 128 -0.90 5.00 -10.59
CA TRP A 128 -0.04 4.91 -11.77
C TRP A 128 -0.80 5.18 -13.07
N LEU A 129 -1.96 4.53 -13.26
CA LEU A 129 -2.79 4.73 -14.45
C LEU A 129 -3.24 6.20 -14.56
N GLY A 130 -3.69 6.79 -13.46
CA GLY A 130 -4.07 8.20 -13.40
C GLY A 130 -2.90 9.15 -13.73
N LYS A 131 -1.71 8.86 -13.23
CA LYS A 131 -0.49 9.63 -13.52
C LYS A 131 -0.08 9.55 -15.00
N ILE A 132 -0.12 8.36 -15.59
CA ILE A 132 0.16 8.16 -17.02
C ILE A 132 -0.86 8.93 -17.85
N HIS A 133 -2.14 8.76 -17.55
CA HIS A 133 -3.22 9.42 -18.26
C HIS A 133 -3.09 10.95 -18.20
N THR A 134 -2.83 11.51 -17.02
CA THR A 134 -2.62 12.95 -16.85
C THR A 134 -1.35 13.46 -17.55
N SER A 135 -0.32 12.63 -17.71
CA SER A 135 0.88 12.98 -18.48
C SER A 135 0.58 13.05 -19.98
N ILE A 136 -0.22 12.12 -20.49
CA ILE A 136 -0.73 12.13 -21.88
C ILE A 136 -1.56 13.39 -22.13
N LEU A 137 -2.51 13.71 -21.24
CA LEU A 137 -3.35 14.92 -21.35
C LEU A 137 -2.56 16.24 -21.29
N ARG A 138 -1.30 16.20 -20.86
CA ARG A 138 -0.39 17.35 -20.79
C ARG A 138 0.63 17.35 -21.93
N ASP A 139 0.46 16.50 -22.94
CA ASP A 139 1.38 16.30 -24.06
C ASP A 139 2.80 15.90 -23.64
N LYS A 140 2.95 15.28 -22.46
CA LYS A 140 4.23 14.77 -21.95
C LYS A 140 4.47 13.35 -22.44
N TRP A 141 4.50 13.17 -23.75
CA TRP A 141 4.51 11.86 -24.42
C TRP A 141 5.70 10.98 -24.02
N PHE A 142 6.90 11.57 -23.90
CA PHE A 142 8.10 10.83 -23.51
C PHE A 142 8.03 10.35 -22.06
N GLU A 143 7.61 11.22 -21.14
CA GLU A 143 7.41 10.86 -19.73
C GLU A 143 6.32 9.77 -19.60
N ALA A 144 5.20 9.91 -20.31
CA ALA A 144 4.14 8.92 -20.33
C ALA A 144 4.65 7.55 -20.81
N ARG A 145 5.46 7.52 -21.87
CA ARG A 145 6.06 6.28 -22.38
C ARG A 145 6.92 5.58 -21.32
N GLN A 146 7.84 6.32 -20.68
CA GLN A 146 8.69 5.75 -19.62
C GLN A 146 7.87 5.21 -18.46
N MET A 147 6.82 5.93 -18.07
CA MET A 147 5.92 5.48 -17.01
C MET A 147 5.14 4.22 -17.41
N ILE A 148 4.70 4.09 -18.66
CA ILE A 148 4.05 2.88 -19.18
C ILE A 148 5.00 1.69 -19.15
N GLU A 149 6.22 1.86 -19.67
CA GLU A 149 7.24 0.80 -19.67
C GLU A 149 7.54 0.33 -18.23
N ARG A 150 7.68 1.28 -17.29
CA ARG A 150 7.85 0.96 -15.87
C ARG A 150 6.63 0.27 -15.28
N PHE A 151 5.42 0.71 -15.61
CA PHE A 151 4.19 0.09 -15.14
C PHE A 151 4.06 -1.36 -15.62
N GLN A 152 4.37 -1.63 -16.89
CA GLN A 152 4.33 -2.97 -17.47
C GLN A 152 5.37 -3.91 -16.83
N LEU A 153 6.54 -3.38 -16.48
CA LEU A 153 7.57 -4.14 -15.75
C LEU A 153 7.12 -4.49 -14.32
N LEU A 154 6.50 -3.53 -13.62
CA LEU A 154 6.05 -3.71 -12.24
C LEU A 154 4.76 -4.55 -12.14
N TYR A 155 3.88 -4.47 -13.14
CA TYR A 155 2.57 -5.14 -13.15
C TYR A 155 2.27 -5.83 -14.49
N PRO A 156 3.04 -6.87 -14.87
CA PRO A 156 2.86 -7.56 -16.16
C PRO A 156 1.44 -8.12 -16.36
N GLU A 157 0.77 -8.49 -15.26
CA GLU A 157 -0.60 -9.02 -15.26
C GLU A 157 -1.66 -7.98 -15.60
N LYS A 158 -1.31 -6.69 -15.54
CA LYS A 158 -2.21 -5.55 -15.80
C LYS A 158 -1.89 -4.82 -17.10
N ASN A 159 -1.07 -5.39 -17.99
CA ASN A 159 -0.73 -4.76 -19.28
C ASN A 159 -1.96 -4.37 -20.11
N LYS A 160 -3.05 -5.14 -20.04
CA LYS A 160 -4.31 -4.82 -20.72
C LYS A 160 -4.94 -3.51 -20.25
N ALA A 161 -4.74 -3.12 -18.99
CA ALA A 161 -5.31 -1.90 -18.42
C ALA A 161 -4.67 -0.63 -18.99
N ILE A 162 -3.43 -0.71 -19.51
CA ILE A 162 -2.69 0.43 -20.07
C ILE A 162 -2.56 0.36 -21.60
N GLU A 163 -3.16 -0.64 -22.24
CA GLU A 163 -3.01 -0.88 -23.68
C GLU A 163 -3.48 0.31 -24.52
N LEU A 164 -4.60 0.94 -24.14
CA LEU A 164 -5.14 2.08 -24.86
C LEU A 164 -4.22 3.30 -24.78
N ASP A 165 -3.71 3.61 -23.58
CA ASP A 165 -2.79 4.72 -23.37
C ASP A 165 -1.43 4.46 -24.05
N TYR A 166 -0.96 3.22 -24.04
CA TYR A 166 0.22 2.80 -24.80
C TYR A 166 0.05 3.03 -26.31
N LYS A 167 -1.07 2.61 -26.89
CA LYS A 167 -1.37 2.83 -28.32
C LYS A 167 -1.33 4.32 -28.67
N LYS A 168 -2.01 5.17 -27.90
CA LYS A 168 -2.01 6.63 -28.11
C LYS A 168 -0.60 7.22 -28.08
N VAL A 169 0.22 6.80 -27.11
CA VAL A 169 1.61 7.27 -26.99
C VAL A 169 2.45 6.83 -28.19
N MET A 170 2.29 5.59 -28.65
CA MET A 170 3.03 5.05 -29.79
C MET A 170 2.59 5.67 -31.12
N GLU A 171 1.29 5.90 -31.31
CA GLU A 171 0.73 6.63 -32.45
C GLU A 171 1.36 8.01 -32.58
N HIS A 172 1.41 8.79 -31.49
CA HIS A 172 2.07 10.09 -31.46
C HIS A 172 3.53 10.04 -31.94
N PHE A 173 4.32 9.05 -31.51
CA PHE A 173 5.72 8.89 -31.95
C PHE A 173 5.87 8.34 -33.38
N SER A 174 4.82 7.73 -33.94
CA SER A 174 4.79 7.27 -35.33
C SER A 174 4.43 8.41 -36.29
N GLU A 175 3.41 9.21 -35.96
CA GLU A 175 3.03 10.41 -36.71
C GLU A 175 4.14 11.46 -36.71
N ALA A 176 4.81 11.67 -35.57
CA ALA A 176 5.94 12.58 -35.49
C ALA A 176 7.12 12.18 -36.40
N ARG A 177 7.19 10.90 -36.82
CA ARG A 177 8.19 10.40 -37.77
C ARG A 177 7.74 10.47 -39.23
N ASN A 178 6.45 10.68 -39.51
CA ASN A 178 5.93 10.77 -40.87
C ASN A 178 5.06 12.04 -41.05
N PRO A 179 5.68 13.22 -41.22
CA PRO A 179 4.97 14.50 -41.27
C PRO A 179 4.08 14.69 -42.52
N GLU A 180 4.15 13.81 -43.52
CA GLU A 180 3.34 13.88 -44.75
C GLU A 180 1.92 13.30 -44.62
N SER A 181 1.53 12.77 -43.44
CA SER A 181 0.23 12.13 -43.22
C SER A 181 -0.87 13.04 -42.66
N ARG A 182 -0.71 14.38 -42.70
CA ARG A 182 -1.67 15.36 -42.18
C ARG A 182 -2.29 16.22 -43.27
#